data_AF-A0A1H8C4F6-F1
#
_entry.id   AF-A0A1H8C4F6-F1
#
_cell.length_a   1.000
_cell.length_b   1.000
_cell.length_c   1.000
_cell.angle_alpha   90.00
_cell.angle_beta   90.00
_cell.angle_gamma   90.00
#
_symmetry.space_group_name_H-M   'P 1'
#
loop_
_entity.id
_entity.type
_entity.pdbx_description
1 polymer ?
#
loop_
_entity_poly.entity_id
_entity_poly.type
_entity_poly.pdbx_seq_one_letter_code
_entity_poly.pdbx_strand_id
1 'polypeptide(L)'
;MHADVTSEWDVYLLAGIGSRRTIFAECVKELQHRLTDNGKISAIRELFPYGDHTHNFFQQLLQVRKDLYRLRRAVQFGARAVAAQVRKLSTGRPVIFIGHSGGGVAAYQAAVMLSEEGAISDWRVIQVGSPKLPIKREHNHKVHYVVAVNEDGECADYITRLGSWGGVSRNRLGIWYWNRSKYAPKHVIPLTLVGGHQHYFRREAPYVHPERGANLIITIDTIWDRVLRDICAPASRVI
;
A
#
# COMPACT_ATOMS: atom_id res chain seq x y z
N MET A 1 21.57 29.23 -3.40
CA MET A 1 20.18 29.41 -2.93
C MET A 1 19.63 28.04 -2.56
N HIS A 2 19.74 27.65 -1.29
CA HIS A 2 19.15 26.40 -0.80
C HIS A 2 17.69 26.70 -0.45
N ALA A 3 16.78 26.30 -1.33
CA ALA A 3 15.37 26.25 -0.99
C ALA A 3 15.19 25.04 -0.06
N ASP A 4 15.06 25.32 1.24
CA ASP A 4 14.58 24.36 2.23
C ASP A 4 13.08 24.15 1.97
N VAL A 5 12.78 23.33 0.97
CA VAL A 5 11.41 22.91 0.68
C VAL A 5 11.19 21.65 1.50
N THR A 6 10.59 21.81 2.68
CA THR A 6 9.88 20.71 3.31
C THR A 6 8.71 20.35 2.38
N SER A 7 8.99 19.55 1.34
CA SER A 7 8.00 19.21 0.34
C SER A 7 6.85 18.46 1.01
N GLU A 8 5.70 19.09 1.08
CA GLU A 8 4.47 18.46 1.53
C GLU A 8 4.18 17.25 0.65
N TRP A 9 4.03 16.09 1.28
CA TRP A 9 3.73 14.84 0.60
C TRP A 9 2.25 14.73 0.33
N ASP A 10 1.84 14.45 -0.89
CA ASP A 10 0.43 14.16 -1.17
C ASP A 10 0.13 12.68 -0.88
N VAL A 11 -0.98 12.40 -0.21
CA VAL A 11 -1.36 11.04 0.21
C VAL A 11 -2.54 10.55 -0.60
N TYR A 12 -2.39 9.38 -1.22
CA TYR A 12 -3.44 8.74 -2.01
C TYR A 12 -3.82 7.40 -1.39
N LEU A 13 -5.09 7.23 -1.04
CA LEU A 13 -5.66 5.97 -0.58
C LEU A 13 -6.32 5.25 -1.77
N LEU A 14 -5.82 4.07 -2.11
CA LEU A 14 -6.23 3.33 -3.31
C LEU A 14 -7.04 2.10 -2.95
N ALA A 15 -8.28 2.09 -3.37
CA ALA A 15 -9.21 1.02 -3.07
C ALA A 15 -8.94 -0.22 -3.94
N GLY A 16 -9.21 -1.39 -3.38
CA GLY A 16 -9.23 -2.64 -4.12
C GLY A 16 -10.43 -2.78 -5.06
N ILE A 17 -10.37 -3.80 -5.91
CA ILE A 17 -11.48 -4.23 -6.77
C ILE A 17 -12.70 -4.54 -5.90
N GLY A 18 -13.87 -3.99 -6.26
CA GLY A 18 -15.11 -4.21 -5.52
C GLY A 18 -15.11 -3.65 -4.10
N SER A 19 -14.35 -2.58 -3.84
CA SER A 19 -14.44 -1.86 -2.56
C SER A 19 -15.61 -0.89 -2.57
N ARG A 20 -16.26 -0.70 -1.42
CA ARG A 20 -17.27 0.36 -1.26
C ARG A 20 -16.57 1.72 -1.22
N ARG A 21 -17.27 2.77 -1.66
CA ARG A 21 -16.75 4.15 -1.62
C ARG A 21 -16.43 4.67 -0.21
N THR A 22 -16.95 4.02 0.83
CA THR A 22 -16.71 4.37 2.23
C THR A 22 -15.56 3.59 2.87
N ILE A 23 -14.83 2.75 2.12
CA ILE A 23 -13.80 1.85 2.67
C ILE A 23 -12.71 2.60 3.45
N PHE A 24 -12.36 3.82 3.07
CA PHE A 24 -11.36 4.62 3.76
C PHE A 24 -11.93 5.80 4.53
N ALA A 25 -13.25 5.98 4.65
CA ALA A 25 -13.82 7.17 5.26
C ALA A 25 -13.26 7.45 6.67
N GLU A 26 -13.20 6.44 7.52
CA GLU A 26 -12.62 6.56 8.87
C GLU A 26 -11.09 6.66 8.85
N CYS A 27 -10.42 6.04 7.87
CA CYS A 27 -8.97 6.13 7.70
C CYS A 27 -8.52 7.52 7.29
N VAL A 28 -9.24 8.16 6.35
CA VAL A 28 -8.99 9.54 5.93
C VAL A 28 -9.16 10.48 7.10
N LYS A 29 -10.25 10.37 7.88
CA LYS A 29 -10.47 11.21 9.06
C LYS A 29 -9.32 11.13 10.05
N GLU A 30 -8.88 9.91 10.38
CA GLU A 30 -7.81 9.68 11.35
C GLU A 30 -6.45 10.15 10.82
N LEU A 31 -6.12 9.87 9.55
CA LEU A 31 -4.87 10.36 8.94
C LEU A 31 -4.86 11.89 8.85
N GLN A 32 -5.98 12.51 8.47
CA GLN A 32 -6.12 13.96 8.39
C GLN A 32 -5.88 14.61 9.76
N HIS A 33 -6.45 14.04 10.82
CA HIS A 33 -6.23 14.49 12.20
C HIS A 33 -4.74 14.47 12.54
N ARG A 34 -4.07 13.31 12.38
CA ARG A 34 -2.65 13.17 12.72
C ARG A 34 -1.71 14.07 11.91
N LEU A 35 -1.97 14.22 10.62
CA LEU A 35 -1.17 15.07 9.76
C LEU A 35 -1.33 16.55 10.12
N THR A 36 -2.57 16.97 10.43
CA THR A 36 -2.87 18.33 10.89
C THR A 36 -2.19 18.63 12.22
N ASP A 37 -2.26 17.72 13.19
CA ASP A 37 -1.62 17.86 14.51
C ASP A 37 -0.10 17.96 14.43
N ASN A 38 0.50 17.34 13.41
CA ASN A 38 1.95 17.39 13.17
C ASN A 38 2.36 18.54 12.23
N GLY A 39 1.45 19.50 11.98
CA GLY A 39 1.73 20.71 11.21
C GLY A 39 1.99 20.46 9.72
N LYS A 40 1.58 19.31 9.18
CA LYS A 40 1.78 18.96 7.77
C LYS A 40 0.44 18.96 7.03
N ILE A 41 0.32 19.85 6.05
CA ILE A 41 -0.85 19.89 5.18
C ILE A 41 -0.55 19.03 3.95
N SER A 42 -0.76 17.73 4.08
CA SER A 42 -0.79 16.82 2.93
C SER A 42 -2.20 16.77 2.35
N ALA A 43 -2.34 16.92 1.03
CA ALA A 43 -3.61 16.59 0.38
C ALA A 43 -3.86 15.07 0.51
N ILE A 44 -4.94 14.67 1.18
CA ILE A 44 -5.37 13.27 1.24
C ILE A 44 -6.47 13.05 0.19
N ARG A 45 -6.31 12.04 -0.66
CA ARG A 45 -7.25 11.74 -1.75
C ARG A 45 -7.55 10.25 -1.84
N GLU A 46 -8.83 9.91 -1.95
CA GLU A 46 -9.26 8.55 -2.22
C GLU A 46 -9.38 8.32 -3.73
N LEU A 47 -8.81 7.22 -4.21
CA LEU A 47 -8.91 6.78 -5.59
C LEU A 47 -9.50 5.37 -5.64
N PHE A 48 -10.32 5.14 -6.66
CA PHE A 48 -10.96 3.85 -6.95
C PHE A 48 -10.49 3.36 -8.32
N PRO A 49 -9.29 2.77 -8.42
CA PRO A 49 -8.61 2.50 -9.69
C PRO A 49 -9.40 1.60 -10.65
N TYR A 50 -10.34 0.83 -10.10
CA TYR A 50 -11.10 -0.19 -10.82
C TYR A 50 -12.60 0.15 -10.99
N GLY A 51 -13.05 1.31 -10.48
CA GLY A 51 -14.46 1.73 -10.52
C GLY A 51 -15.44 0.85 -9.73
N ASP A 52 -16.72 1.21 -9.80
CA ASP A 52 -17.81 0.60 -9.02
C ASP A 52 -18.31 -0.75 -9.59
N HIS A 53 -17.90 -1.13 -10.80
CA HIS A 53 -18.51 -2.23 -11.59
C HIS A 53 -17.86 -3.61 -11.37
N THR A 54 -17.01 -3.78 -10.35
CA THR A 54 -16.07 -4.91 -10.30
C THR A 54 -16.34 -5.97 -9.23
N HIS A 55 -17.47 -5.92 -8.52
CA HIS A 55 -17.79 -6.89 -7.46
C HIS A 55 -17.76 -8.36 -7.92
N ASN A 56 -18.26 -8.67 -9.13
CA ASN A 56 -18.26 -10.04 -9.66
C ASN A 56 -16.88 -10.52 -10.13
N PHE A 57 -15.98 -9.59 -10.48
CA PHE A 57 -14.65 -9.92 -11.00
C PHE A 57 -13.73 -10.50 -9.92
N PHE A 58 -13.88 -10.05 -8.67
CA PHE A 58 -13.03 -10.50 -7.56
C PHE A 58 -13.36 -11.93 -7.10
N GLN A 59 -14.64 -12.27 -7.01
CA GLN A 59 -15.06 -13.64 -6.67
C GLN A 59 -14.63 -14.63 -7.75
N GLN A 60 -14.73 -14.26 -9.03
CA GLN A 60 -14.23 -15.06 -10.14
C GLN A 60 -12.70 -15.22 -10.10
N LEU A 61 -11.97 -14.17 -9.75
CA LEU A 61 -10.51 -14.21 -9.61
C LEU A 61 -10.05 -15.14 -8.47
N LEU A 62 -10.79 -15.17 -7.36
CA LEU A 62 -10.52 -16.09 -6.25
C LEU A 62 -10.78 -17.54 -6.61
N GLN A 63 -11.82 -17.79 -7.41
CA GLN A 63 -12.17 -19.13 -7.89
C GLN A 63 -11.16 -19.65 -8.93
N VAL A 64 -10.54 -18.75 -9.71
CA VAL A 64 -9.62 -19.12 -10.78
C VAL A 64 -8.21 -18.61 -10.49
N ARG A 65 -7.44 -19.36 -9.69
CA ARG A 65 -5.98 -19.15 -9.47
C ARG A 65 -5.17 -19.00 -10.76
N LYS A 66 -5.71 -19.43 -11.92
CA LYS A 66 -5.06 -19.43 -13.23
C LYS A 66 -5.31 -18.16 -14.06
N ASP A 67 -6.21 -17.25 -13.67
CA ASP A 67 -6.57 -16.09 -14.50
C ASP A 67 -5.67 -14.85 -14.26
N LEU A 68 -4.37 -15.12 -14.06
CA LEU A 68 -3.32 -14.12 -13.83
C LEU A 68 -3.25 -13.08 -14.96
N TYR A 69 -3.62 -13.46 -16.18
CA TYR A 69 -3.66 -12.54 -17.32
C TYR A 69 -4.71 -11.43 -17.15
N ARG A 70 -5.93 -11.79 -16.74
CA ARG A 70 -7.00 -10.81 -16.47
C ARG A 70 -6.64 -9.91 -15.29
N LEU A 71 -6.02 -10.48 -14.25
CA LEU A 71 -5.50 -9.70 -13.13
C LEU A 71 -4.44 -8.70 -13.59
N ARG A 72 -3.48 -9.13 -14.41
CA ARG A 72 -2.43 -8.24 -14.95
C ARG A 72 -3.02 -7.08 -15.76
N ARG A 73 -4.01 -7.36 -16.61
CA ARG A 73 -4.66 -6.32 -17.43
C ARG A 73 -5.47 -5.34 -16.58
N ALA A 74 -6.24 -5.83 -15.62
CA ALA A 74 -6.99 -4.99 -14.69
C ALA A 74 -6.04 -4.10 -13.89
N VAL A 75 -4.96 -4.68 -13.36
CA VAL A 75 -3.91 -3.97 -12.62
C VAL A 75 -3.26 -2.86 -13.46
N GLN A 76 -2.92 -3.13 -14.72
CA GLN A 76 -2.37 -2.11 -15.62
C GLN A 76 -3.36 -0.96 -15.87
N PHE A 77 -4.64 -1.28 -16.06
CA PHE A 77 -5.68 -0.26 -16.21
C PHE A 77 -5.80 0.60 -14.95
N GLY A 78 -5.87 -0.04 -13.78
CA GLY A 78 -5.93 0.67 -12.50
C GLY A 78 -4.71 1.55 -12.25
N ALA A 79 -3.51 1.07 -12.54
CA ALA A 79 -2.27 1.84 -12.40
C ALA A 79 -2.27 3.08 -13.32
N ARG A 80 -2.73 2.96 -14.56
CA ARG A 80 -2.85 4.10 -15.49
C ARG A 80 -3.87 5.12 -15.02
N ALA A 81 -5.02 4.66 -14.49
CA ALA A 81 -6.04 5.53 -13.95
C ALA A 81 -5.51 6.35 -12.75
N VAL A 82 -4.78 5.70 -11.85
CA VAL A 82 -4.08 6.35 -10.73
C VAL A 82 -3.06 7.36 -11.25
N ALA A 83 -2.17 6.93 -12.15
CA ALA A 83 -1.12 7.80 -12.69
C ALA A 83 -1.70 9.05 -13.36
N ALA A 84 -2.81 8.92 -14.11
CA ALA A 84 -3.49 10.06 -14.71
C ALA A 84 -3.98 11.08 -13.67
N GLN A 85 -4.55 10.63 -12.55
CA GLN A 85 -4.99 11.51 -11.46
C GLN A 85 -3.80 12.19 -10.77
N VAL A 86 -2.72 11.45 -10.49
CA VAL A 86 -1.53 12.00 -9.83
C VAL A 86 -0.84 13.03 -10.73
N ARG A 87 -0.72 12.79 -12.05
CA ARG A 87 -0.20 13.79 -13.00
C ARG A 87 -1.02 15.08 -13.00
N LYS A 88 -2.33 14.99 -12.76
CA LYS A 88 -3.18 16.19 -12.72
C LYS A 88 -2.99 16.99 -11.44
N LEU A 89 -2.67 16.32 -10.33
CA LEU A 89 -2.83 16.89 -8.98
C LEU A 89 -1.53 17.05 -8.19
N SER A 90 -0.47 16.32 -8.54
CA SER A 90 0.76 16.22 -7.73
C SER A 90 2.05 16.19 -8.57
N THR A 91 2.05 16.73 -9.79
CA THR A 91 3.28 16.79 -10.60
C THR A 91 4.38 17.57 -9.87
N GLY A 92 5.58 16.99 -9.83
CA GLY A 92 6.75 17.55 -9.15
C GLY A 92 6.74 17.39 -7.62
N ARG A 93 5.63 16.93 -7.03
CA ARG A 93 5.50 16.71 -5.57
C ARG A 93 5.87 15.27 -5.19
N PRO A 94 6.34 15.03 -3.96
CA PRO A 94 6.50 13.68 -3.46
C PRO A 94 5.15 13.08 -3.06
N VAL A 95 4.97 11.77 -3.22
CA VAL A 95 3.66 11.12 -3.10
C VAL A 95 3.70 9.84 -2.25
N ILE A 96 2.74 9.69 -1.35
CA ILE A 96 2.53 8.45 -0.58
C ILE A 96 1.28 7.75 -1.11
N PHE A 97 1.43 6.48 -1.47
CA PHE A 97 0.31 5.64 -1.84
C PHE A 97 0.01 4.62 -0.74
N ILE A 98 -1.21 4.61 -0.22
CA ILE A 98 -1.71 3.59 0.71
C ILE A 98 -2.77 2.78 -0.05
N GLY A 99 -2.40 1.59 -0.51
CA GLY A 99 -3.29 0.76 -1.32
C GLY A 99 -3.77 -0.48 -0.61
N HIS A 100 -5.09 -0.69 -0.57
CA HIS A 100 -5.69 -1.92 -0.02
C HIS A 100 -5.94 -2.95 -1.12
N SER A 101 -5.66 -4.23 -0.85
CA SER A 101 -5.93 -5.31 -1.80
C SER A 101 -5.30 -5.03 -3.17
N GLY A 102 -6.06 -5.16 -4.28
CA GLY A 102 -5.63 -4.77 -5.62
C GLY A 102 -5.15 -3.31 -5.74
N GLY A 103 -5.67 -2.39 -4.92
CA GLY A 103 -5.25 -0.99 -4.90
C GLY A 103 -3.77 -0.83 -4.55
N GLY A 104 -3.20 -1.71 -3.73
CA GLY A 104 -1.75 -1.71 -3.45
C GLY A 104 -0.89 -2.17 -4.63
N VAL A 105 -1.43 -3.01 -5.52
CA VAL A 105 -0.75 -3.39 -6.76
C VAL A 105 -0.79 -2.23 -7.76
N ALA A 106 -1.95 -1.57 -7.90
CA ALA A 106 -2.09 -0.36 -8.72
C ALA A 106 -1.19 0.78 -8.21
N ALA A 107 -1.12 0.98 -6.90
CA ALA A 107 -0.24 1.95 -6.24
C ALA A 107 1.21 1.80 -6.67
N TYR A 108 1.77 0.60 -6.52
CA TYR A 108 3.16 0.35 -6.86
C TYR A 108 3.43 0.57 -8.35
N GLN A 109 2.57 0.03 -9.23
CA GLN A 109 2.78 0.21 -10.66
C GLN A 109 2.64 1.67 -11.11
N ALA A 110 1.71 2.43 -10.52
CA ALA A 110 1.57 3.85 -10.79
C ALA A 110 2.79 4.63 -10.29
N ALA A 111 3.29 4.35 -9.09
CA ALA A 111 4.47 4.99 -8.53
C ALA A 111 5.71 4.77 -9.41
N VAL A 112 5.92 3.53 -9.89
CA VAL A 112 7.02 3.21 -10.82
C VAL A 112 6.86 3.99 -12.13
N MET A 113 5.68 3.96 -12.75
CA MET A 113 5.40 4.67 -14.00
C MET A 113 5.68 6.17 -13.87
N LEU A 114 5.14 6.81 -12.84
CA LEU A 114 5.30 8.25 -12.60
C LEU A 114 6.75 8.62 -12.26
N SER A 115 7.45 7.76 -11.52
CA SER A 115 8.86 7.97 -11.16
C SER A 115 9.78 7.85 -12.37
N GLU A 116 9.54 6.86 -13.26
CA GLU A 116 10.30 6.68 -14.51
C GLU A 116 10.09 7.84 -15.49
N GLU A 117 8.91 8.46 -15.46
CA GLU A 117 8.57 9.65 -16.24
C GLU A 117 9.12 10.96 -15.63
N GLY A 118 9.65 10.93 -14.40
CA GLY A 118 10.02 12.14 -13.66
C GLY A 118 8.84 13.02 -13.24
N ALA A 119 7.62 12.47 -13.24
CA ALA A 119 6.40 13.21 -12.93
C ALA A 119 6.23 13.52 -11.43
N ILE A 120 6.91 12.76 -10.56
CA ILE A 120 6.90 12.92 -9.09
C ILE A 120 8.35 12.94 -8.58
N SER A 121 8.61 13.70 -7.52
CA SER A 121 9.97 13.92 -7.01
C SER A 121 10.46 12.84 -6.04
N ASP A 122 9.56 12.25 -5.26
CA ASP A 122 9.80 11.03 -4.48
C ASP A 122 8.49 10.27 -4.26
N TRP A 123 8.58 9.03 -3.79
CA TRP A 123 7.39 8.24 -3.50
C TRP A 123 7.58 7.16 -2.45
N ARG A 124 6.48 6.78 -1.79
CA ARG A 124 6.36 5.58 -0.96
C ARG A 124 5.08 4.84 -1.28
N VAL A 125 5.11 3.51 -1.13
CA VAL A 125 3.93 2.67 -1.31
C VAL A 125 3.76 1.80 -0.06
N ILE A 126 2.58 1.88 0.55
CA ILE A 126 2.13 0.95 1.58
C ILE A 126 1.07 0.05 0.96
N GLN A 127 1.40 -1.24 0.82
CA GLN A 127 0.49 -2.27 0.33
C GLN A 127 -0.16 -2.96 1.53
N VAL A 128 -1.46 -2.77 1.72
CA VAL A 128 -2.22 -3.34 2.84
C VAL A 128 -3.07 -4.49 2.35
N GLY A 129 -2.73 -5.71 2.77
CA GLY A 129 -3.47 -6.92 2.37
C GLY A 129 -3.44 -7.20 0.86
N SER A 130 -2.42 -6.74 0.13
CA SER A 130 -2.38 -6.80 -1.33
C SER A 130 -1.90 -8.14 -1.87
N PRO A 131 -2.32 -8.56 -3.08
CA PRO A 131 -1.63 -9.62 -3.80
C PRO A 131 -0.14 -9.32 -3.94
N LYS A 132 0.69 -10.36 -3.89
CA LYS A 132 2.14 -10.22 -4.05
C LYS A 132 2.50 -9.97 -5.51
N LEU A 133 3.32 -8.96 -5.73
CA LEU A 133 3.95 -8.73 -7.02
C LEU A 133 5.47 -8.55 -6.84
N PRO A 134 6.30 -8.93 -7.82
CA PRO A 134 7.73 -8.66 -7.74
C PRO A 134 8.03 -7.16 -7.64
N ILE A 135 8.79 -6.78 -6.62
CA ILE A 135 9.28 -5.41 -6.43
C ILE A 135 10.69 -5.31 -7.03
N LYS A 136 10.94 -4.27 -7.84
CA LYS A 136 12.28 -4.00 -8.39
C LYS A 136 13.24 -3.76 -7.23
N ARG A 137 14.47 -4.27 -7.34
CA ARG A 137 15.46 -4.19 -6.25
C ARG A 137 15.72 -2.75 -5.81
N GLU A 138 15.82 -1.81 -6.75
CA GLU A 138 16.00 -0.38 -6.46
C GLU A 138 14.81 0.24 -5.70
N HIS A 139 13.63 -0.39 -5.71
CA HIS A 139 12.41 0.13 -5.09
C HIS A 139 12.07 -0.54 -3.76
N ASN A 140 12.75 -1.62 -3.37
CA ASN A 140 12.31 -2.46 -2.25
C ASN A 140 12.24 -1.72 -0.89
N HIS A 141 13.03 -0.66 -0.71
CA HIS A 141 13.04 0.19 0.48
C HIS A 141 11.95 1.27 0.46
N LYS A 142 11.33 1.53 -0.70
CA LYS A 142 10.21 2.47 -0.84
C LYS A 142 8.84 1.80 -0.65
N VAL A 143 8.82 0.47 -0.59
CA VAL A 143 7.59 -0.34 -0.52
C VAL A 143 7.50 -1.02 0.85
N HIS A 144 6.37 -0.82 1.51
CA HIS A 144 6.00 -1.45 2.78
C HIS A 144 4.82 -2.37 2.53
N TYR A 145 4.88 -3.59 3.05
CA TYR A 145 3.84 -4.59 2.86
C TYR A 145 3.26 -5.01 4.20
N VAL A 146 2.00 -4.65 4.41
CA VAL A 146 1.24 -4.89 5.63
C VAL A 146 0.33 -6.09 5.42
N VAL A 147 0.40 -7.08 6.31
CA VAL A 147 -0.37 -8.33 6.22
C VAL A 147 -1.02 -8.68 7.55
N ALA A 148 -2.31 -9.02 7.52
CA ALA A 148 -3.04 -9.49 8.69
C ALA A 148 -2.61 -10.91 9.05
N VAL A 149 -2.35 -11.11 10.35
CA VAL A 149 -2.07 -12.39 10.98
C VAL A 149 -3.05 -12.63 12.12
N ASN A 150 -3.28 -13.90 12.48
CA ASN A 150 -4.02 -14.28 13.69
C ASN A 150 -3.12 -14.16 14.95
N GLU A 151 -3.65 -14.51 16.13
CA GLU A 151 -2.90 -14.49 17.39
C GLU A 151 -1.63 -15.35 17.33
N ASP A 152 -1.67 -16.46 16.58
CA ASP A 152 -0.55 -17.38 16.40
C ASP A 152 0.50 -16.88 15.38
N GLY A 153 0.27 -15.71 14.77
CA GLY A 153 1.15 -15.14 13.75
C GLY A 153 0.97 -15.74 12.35
N GLU A 154 -0.03 -16.61 12.15
CA GLU A 154 -0.34 -17.19 10.86
C GLU A 154 -1.11 -16.21 9.97
N CYS A 155 -0.84 -16.27 8.66
CA CYS A 155 -1.44 -15.38 7.69
C CYS A 155 -2.98 -15.55 7.60
N ALA A 156 -3.71 -14.58 8.14
CA ALA A 156 -5.18 -14.51 8.13
C ALA A 156 -5.75 -13.84 6.86
N ASP A 157 -4.90 -13.22 6.04
CA ASP A 157 -5.28 -12.62 4.76
C ASP A 157 -5.04 -13.59 3.60
N TYR A 158 -6.11 -14.09 2.97
CA TYR A 158 -5.99 -15.00 1.83
C TYR A 158 -5.55 -14.29 0.53
N ILE A 159 -5.76 -12.98 0.41
CA ILE A 159 -5.37 -12.21 -0.78
C ILE A 159 -3.87 -12.07 -0.89
N THR A 160 -3.16 -11.97 0.24
CA THR A 160 -1.69 -11.93 0.28
C THR A 160 -1.03 -13.25 -0.15
N ARG A 161 -1.82 -14.32 -0.30
CA ARG A 161 -1.37 -15.61 -0.84
C ARG A 161 -1.39 -15.64 -2.37
N LEU A 162 -2.00 -14.65 -3.02
CA LEU A 162 -2.02 -14.53 -4.48
C LEU A 162 -0.72 -13.89 -4.97
N GLY A 163 -0.24 -14.35 -6.13
CA GLY A 163 1.02 -13.88 -6.72
C GLY A 163 2.25 -14.37 -5.97
N SER A 164 3.41 -13.79 -6.25
CA SER A 164 4.68 -14.22 -5.67
C SER A 164 5.75 -13.13 -5.71
N TRP A 165 6.60 -13.11 -4.69
CA TRP A 165 7.89 -12.39 -4.69
C TRP A 165 9.04 -13.29 -5.12
N GLY A 166 8.74 -14.56 -5.39
CA GLY A 166 9.76 -15.56 -5.60
C GLY A 166 10.48 -15.40 -6.93
N GLY A 167 11.70 -15.92 -6.97
CA GLY A 167 12.47 -16.01 -8.20
C GLY A 167 13.70 -16.89 -8.03
N VAL A 168 14.24 -17.32 -9.16
CA VAL A 168 15.44 -18.15 -9.21
C VAL A 168 16.65 -17.36 -8.73
N SER A 169 17.42 -17.92 -7.78
CA SER A 169 18.65 -17.34 -7.23
C SER A 169 19.78 -18.37 -7.25
N ARG A 170 21.03 -17.91 -7.13
CA ARG A 170 22.21 -18.78 -6.96
C ARG A 170 22.77 -18.65 -5.55
N ASN A 171 23.16 -19.77 -4.94
CA ASN A 171 23.89 -19.76 -3.67
C ASN A 171 25.40 -19.51 -3.92
N ARG A 172 26.21 -19.47 -2.85
CA ARG A 172 27.67 -19.26 -2.94
C ARG A 172 28.40 -20.34 -3.76
N LEU A 173 27.81 -21.52 -3.89
CA LEU A 173 28.33 -22.65 -4.67
C LEU A 173 27.82 -22.66 -6.12
N GLY A 174 27.09 -21.62 -6.55
CA GLY A 174 26.54 -21.52 -7.92
C GLY A 174 25.29 -22.35 -8.19
N ILE A 175 24.77 -23.07 -7.18
CA ILE A 175 23.58 -23.92 -7.30
C ILE A 175 22.32 -23.05 -7.36
N TRP A 176 21.48 -23.32 -8.35
CA TRP A 176 20.20 -22.65 -8.53
C TRP A 176 19.18 -23.14 -7.49
N TYR A 177 18.46 -22.20 -6.88
CA TYR A 177 17.35 -22.50 -5.97
C TYR A 177 16.23 -21.47 -6.13
N TRP A 178 15.02 -21.87 -5.74
CA TRP A 178 13.88 -20.95 -5.69
C TRP A 178 13.93 -20.14 -4.39
N ASN A 179 14.21 -18.84 -4.50
CA ASN A 179 14.15 -17.93 -3.37
C ASN A 179 12.75 -17.30 -3.32
N ARG A 180 11.96 -17.63 -2.29
CA ARG A 180 10.58 -17.12 -2.11
C ARG A 180 10.51 -15.61 -1.85
N SER A 181 11.60 -14.98 -1.44
CA SER A 181 11.67 -13.55 -1.10
C SER A 181 12.59 -12.74 -2.03
N LYS A 182 12.99 -13.28 -3.19
CA LYS A 182 13.94 -12.63 -4.11
C LYS A 182 13.57 -11.18 -4.44
N TYR A 183 12.28 -10.95 -4.69
CA TYR A 183 11.72 -9.65 -5.06
C TYR A 183 10.75 -9.11 -4.01
N ALA A 184 10.94 -9.52 -2.75
CA ALA A 184 10.12 -9.03 -1.65
C ALA A 184 10.47 -7.56 -1.35
N PRO A 185 9.49 -6.76 -0.89
CA PRO A 185 9.78 -5.48 -0.27
C PRO A 185 10.68 -5.68 0.95
N LYS A 186 11.49 -4.67 1.29
CA LYS A 186 12.38 -4.72 2.46
C LYS A 186 11.58 -4.78 3.76
N HIS A 187 10.41 -4.16 3.77
CA HIS A 187 9.55 -4.04 4.94
C HIS A 187 8.29 -4.90 4.76
N VAL A 188 8.23 -6.04 5.45
CA VAL A 188 7.04 -6.89 5.57
C VAL A 188 6.59 -6.84 7.03
N ILE A 189 5.38 -6.33 7.25
CA ILE A 189 4.88 -5.94 8.57
C ILE A 189 3.62 -6.76 8.88
N PRO A 190 3.71 -7.79 9.73
CA PRO A 190 2.55 -8.52 10.20
C PRO A 190 1.74 -7.68 11.20
N LEU A 191 0.42 -7.71 11.09
CA LEU A 191 -0.51 -7.08 12.03
C LEU A 191 -1.46 -8.13 12.59
N THR A 192 -1.44 -8.29 13.91
CA THR A 192 -2.42 -9.14 14.61
C THR A 192 -3.74 -8.41 14.69
N LEU A 193 -4.71 -8.81 13.87
CA LEU A 193 -6.00 -8.15 13.69
C LEU A 193 -7.15 -9.11 13.96
N VAL A 194 -8.30 -8.56 14.36
CA VAL A 194 -9.54 -9.34 14.42
C VAL A 194 -10.10 -9.49 13.01
N GLY A 195 -10.24 -10.73 12.53
CA GLY A 195 -10.68 -11.04 11.17
C GLY A 195 -9.55 -11.01 10.13
N GLY A 196 -9.91 -11.02 8.84
CA GLY A 196 -8.94 -11.07 7.74
C GLY A 196 -8.97 -9.87 6.77
N HIS A 197 -8.83 -10.19 5.48
CA HIS A 197 -8.54 -9.25 4.40
C HIS A 197 -9.34 -7.93 4.36
N GLN A 198 -10.65 -7.97 4.65
CA GLN A 198 -11.53 -6.81 4.49
C GLN A 198 -11.55 -5.87 5.72
N HIS A 199 -10.79 -6.19 6.76
CA HIS A 199 -11.03 -5.62 8.09
C HIS A 199 -9.93 -4.69 8.61
N TYR A 200 -8.88 -4.41 7.84
CA TYR A 200 -7.77 -3.52 8.26
C TYR A 200 -8.26 -2.15 8.74
N PHE A 201 -9.20 -1.53 8.01
CA PHE A 201 -9.69 -0.17 8.30
C PHE A 201 -11.00 -0.15 9.08
N ARG A 202 -11.27 -1.18 9.90
CA ARG A 202 -12.49 -1.26 10.72
C ARG A 202 -12.26 -0.64 12.10
N ARG A 203 -13.13 0.31 12.45
CA ARG A 203 -13.12 1.00 13.74
C ARG A 203 -14.02 0.34 14.79
N GLU A 204 -15.10 -0.28 14.34
CA GLU A 204 -16.21 -0.72 15.17
C GLU A 204 -16.16 -2.22 15.47
N ALA A 205 -16.92 -2.65 16.49
CA ALA A 205 -17.15 -4.05 16.78
C ALA A 205 -17.70 -4.80 15.53
N PRO A 206 -17.35 -6.09 15.33
CA PRO A 206 -16.54 -6.94 16.21
C PRO A 206 -15.02 -6.78 16.03
N TYR A 207 -14.55 -5.78 15.27
CA TYR A 207 -13.14 -5.64 14.88
C TYR A 207 -12.30 -4.82 15.86
N VAL A 208 -12.64 -4.92 17.14
CA VAL A 208 -11.96 -4.24 18.25
C VAL A 208 -11.45 -5.30 19.19
N HIS A 209 -10.12 -5.39 19.32
CA HIS A 209 -9.50 -6.27 20.31
C HIS A 209 -9.60 -5.63 21.71
N PRO A 210 -9.92 -6.39 22.77
CA PRO A 210 -10.06 -5.84 24.11
C PRO A 210 -8.85 -5.05 24.61
N GLU A 211 -7.63 -5.50 24.26
CA GLU A 211 -6.38 -4.89 24.72
C GLU A 211 -5.69 -4.01 23.67
N ARG A 212 -5.82 -4.34 22.39
CA ARG A 212 -5.05 -3.70 21.30
C ARG A 212 -5.86 -2.61 20.57
N GLY A 213 -7.16 -2.52 20.86
CA GLY A 213 -8.06 -1.57 20.24
C GLY A 213 -8.53 -1.99 18.85
N ALA A 214 -9.02 -1.01 18.10
CA ALA A 214 -9.62 -1.22 16.79
C ALA A 214 -8.59 -1.51 15.70
N ASN A 215 -8.92 -2.40 14.76
CA ASN A 215 -8.05 -2.70 13.60
C ASN A 215 -7.59 -1.44 12.85
N LEU A 216 -8.48 -0.45 12.71
CA LEU A 216 -8.17 0.83 12.09
C LEU A 216 -6.98 1.53 12.76
N ILE A 217 -7.01 1.63 14.09
CA ILE A 217 -5.99 2.32 14.88
C ILE A 217 -4.67 1.55 14.80
N ILE A 218 -4.70 0.24 14.99
CA ILE A 218 -3.51 -0.63 14.84
C ILE A 218 -2.86 -0.45 13.47
N THR A 219 -3.68 -0.41 12.41
CA THR A 219 -3.20 -0.25 11.03
C THR A 219 -2.59 1.13 10.82
N ILE A 220 -3.24 2.20 11.28
CA ILE A 220 -2.76 3.57 11.09
C ILE A 220 -1.53 3.85 11.96
N ASP A 221 -1.49 3.40 13.22
CA ASP A 221 -0.31 3.49 14.09
C ASP A 221 0.90 2.85 13.42
N THR A 222 0.71 1.67 12.85
CA THR A 222 1.78 0.98 12.13
C THR A 222 2.26 1.78 10.92
N ILE A 223 1.33 2.27 10.09
CA ILE A 223 1.69 3.08 8.91
C ILE A 223 2.41 4.36 9.34
N TRP A 224 1.92 4.98 10.41
CA TRP A 224 2.49 6.17 10.98
C TRP A 224 3.93 5.90 11.43
N ASP A 225 4.13 4.93 12.31
CA ASP A 225 5.43 4.68 12.94
C ASP A 225 6.47 4.12 11.99
N ARG A 226 6.05 3.34 11.00
CA ARG A 226 6.98 2.67 10.07
C ARG A 226 7.29 3.47 8.82
N VAL A 227 6.43 4.43 8.46
CA VAL A 227 6.55 5.13 7.17
C VAL A 227 6.37 6.62 7.35
N LEU A 228 5.22 7.05 7.90
CA LEU A 228 4.89 8.47 7.89
C LEU A 228 5.69 9.26 8.91
N ARG A 229 6.20 8.68 9.99
CA ARG A 229 6.93 9.42 11.03
C ARG A 229 8.23 10.01 10.51
N ASP A 230 9.02 9.24 9.77
CA ASP A 230 10.33 9.69 9.27
C ASP A 230 10.18 10.69 8.11
N ILE A 231 9.18 10.47 7.26
CA ILE A 231 8.79 11.41 6.19
C ILE A 231 8.14 12.66 6.80
N CYS A 232 7.40 12.41 7.88
CA CYS A 232 6.71 13.19 8.90
C CYS A 232 7.54 14.16 9.72
N ALA A 233 8.80 13.85 9.92
CA ALA A 233 9.62 14.61 10.82
C ALA A 233 9.85 16.01 10.24
N PRO A 234 9.84 17.07 11.07
CA PRO A 234 10.46 18.32 10.65
C PRO A 234 11.92 18.01 10.34
N ALA A 235 12.45 18.56 9.25
CA ALA A 235 13.89 18.50 9.02
C ALA A 235 14.56 19.07 10.26
N SER A 236 15.29 18.26 11.01
CA SER A 236 16.06 18.74 12.15
C SER A 236 16.89 19.91 11.65
N ARG A 237 16.61 21.11 12.17
CA ARG A 237 17.49 22.26 11.95
C ARG A 237 18.85 21.85 12.49
N VAL A 238 19.76 21.48 11.60
CA VAL A 238 21.18 21.42 11.91
C VAL A 238 21.54 22.87 12.21
N ILE A 239 21.74 23.18 13.49
CA ILE A 239 22.31 24.44 13.95
C ILE A 239 23.80 24.41 13.64
#